data_AF-A0A8C9EIC7-F1
#
_entry.id   AF-A0A8C9EIC7-F1
#
_cell.length_a   1.000
_cell.length_b   1.000
_cell.length_c   1.000
_cell.angle_alpha   90.00
_cell.angle_beta   90.00
_cell.angle_gamma   90.00
#
_symmetry.space_group_name_H-M   'P 1'
#
loop_
_entity.id
_entity.type
_entity.pdbx_description
1 polymer ?
#
loop_
_entity_poly.entity_id
_entity_poly.type
_entity_poly.pdbx_seq_one_letter_code
_entity_poly.pdbx_strand_id
1 'polypeptide(L)'
;KAAMRTFEEQTACVVEALFDDLLNEDEADFRCLQTDSGEPPSGFDPVIIASRLRQIGDQCNMDFERVSSQAVREVLMGKEQLTSVLVTS
;
A
#
# COMPACT_ATOMS: atom_id res chain seq x y z
N LYS A 1 37.09 6.70 -2.79
CA LYS A 1 35.88 7.24 -3.44
C LYS A 1 34.82 6.15 -3.30
N ALA A 2 33.77 6.36 -2.50
CA ALA A 2 32.67 5.40 -2.46
C ALA A 2 32.07 5.30 -3.86
N ALA A 3 31.92 4.09 -4.38
CA ALA A 3 31.19 3.89 -5.62
C ALA A 3 29.74 4.31 -5.38
N MET A 4 29.20 5.17 -6.25
CA MET A 4 27.77 5.46 -6.25
C MET A 4 27.08 4.17 -6.66
N ARG A 5 26.16 3.68 -5.81
CA ARG A 5 25.36 2.50 -6.14
C ARG A 5 24.61 2.75 -7.45
N THR A 6 24.49 1.70 -8.26
CA THR A 6 23.66 1.79 -9.46
C THR A 6 22.19 1.90 -9.08
N PHE A 7 21.36 2.30 -10.04
CA PHE A 7 19.91 2.36 -9.84
C PHE A 7 19.33 0.99 -9.45
N GLU A 8 19.85 -0.08 -10.05
CA GLU A 8 19.45 -1.46 -9.76
C GLU A 8 19.81 -1.86 -8.32
N GLU A 9 21.02 -1.53 -7.86
CA GLU A 9 21.45 -1.80 -6.48
C GLU A 9 20.62 -1.01 -5.46
N GLN A 10 20.31 0.25 -5.77
CA GLN A 10 19.42 1.07 -4.95
C GLN A 10 18.01 0.47 -4.89
N THR A 11 17.48 0.02 -6.02
CA THR A 11 16.16 -0.62 -6.10
C THR A 11 16.13 -1.90 -5.28
N ALA A 12 17.18 -2.74 -5.37
CA ALA A 12 17.30 -3.94 -4.56
C ALA A 12 17.27 -3.63 -3.06
N CYS A 13 18.04 -2.63 -2.60
CA CYS A 13 18.02 -2.23 -1.19
C CYS A 13 16.63 -1.75 -0.71
N VAL A 14 15.87 -1.04 -1.56
CA VAL A 14 14.50 -0.61 -1.23
C VAL A 14 13.57 -1.80 -1.11
N VAL A 15 13.67 -2.76 -2.04
CA VAL A 15 12.83 -3.96 -2.05
C VAL A 15 13.12 -4.85 -0.84
N GLU A 16 14.39 -5.04 -0.49
CA GLU A 16 14.79 -5.77 0.73
C GLU A 16 14.23 -5.09 1.98
N ALA A 17 14.41 -3.77 2.12
CA ALA A 17 13.86 -3.02 3.24
C ALA A 17 12.33 -3.09 3.32
N LEU A 18 11.64 -3.12 2.17
CA LEU A 18 10.19 -3.28 2.11
C LEU A 18 9.75 -4.67 2.58
N PHE A 19 10.44 -5.73 2.17
CA PHE A 19 10.14 -7.08 2.66
C PHE A 19 10.40 -7.22 4.15
N ASP A 20 11.50 -6.68 4.65
CA ASP A 20 11.80 -6.69 6.08
C ASP A 20 10.72 -5.94 6.87
N ASP A 21 10.23 -4.81 6.37
CA ASP A 21 9.17 -4.04 7.02
C ASP A 21 7.82 -4.78 7.02
N LEU A 22 7.50 -5.49 5.93
CA LEU A 22 6.25 -6.25 5.80
C LEU A 22 6.23 -7.55 6.60
N LEU A 23 7.35 -8.27 6.64
CA LEU A 23 7.43 -9.61 7.23
C LEU A 23 7.76 -9.61 8.72
N ASN A 24 8.32 -8.51 9.25
CA ASN A 24 8.57 -8.36 10.68
C ASN A 24 7.43 -7.57 11.33
N GLU A 25 6.36 -8.26 11.73
CA GLU A 25 5.17 -7.65 12.35
C GLU A 25 5.45 -7.00 13.73
N ASP A 26 6.56 -7.32 14.38
CA ASP A 26 6.86 -6.90 15.76
C ASP A 26 7.41 -5.46 15.90
N GLU A 27 7.80 -4.79 14.81
CA GLU A 27 8.48 -3.47 14.84
C GLU A 27 7.79 -2.37 14.01
N ALA A 28 6.55 -2.61 13.56
CA ALA A 28 5.83 -1.70 12.66
C ALA A 28 5.41 -0.36 13.33
N ASP A 29 5.48 -0.26 14.66
CA ASP A 29 4.90 0.87 15.41
C ASP A 29 5.85 2.08 15.56
N PHE A 30 7.14 1.95 15.22
CA PHE A 30 8.16 2.98 15.55
C PHE A 30 8.74 3.80 14.39
N ARG A 31 8.45 3.49 13.12
CA ARG A 31 9.11 4.18 11.98
C ARG A 31 8.29 5.28 11.28
N CYS A 32 7.07 5.55 11.73
CA CYS A 32 6.17 6.53 11.10
C CYS A 32 6.44 8.02 11.43
N LEU A 33 7.52 8.37 12.13
CA LEU A 33 7.73 9.75 12.63
C LEU A 33 8.63 10.63 11.76
N GLN A 34 8.75 10.39 10.46
CA GLN A 34 9.24 11.46 9.58
C GLN A 34 8.12 12.43 9.23
N THR A 35 7.96 13.41 10.12
CA THR A 35 7.31 14.68 9.82
C THR A 35 8.03 15.34 8.64
N ASP A 36 7.28 15.92 7.71
CA ASP A 36 7.81 16.69 6.59
C ASP A 36 8.55 17.93 7.12
N SER A 37 9.82 17.75 7.49
CA SER A 37 10.66 18.78 8.11
C SER A 37 11.03 19.91 7.12
N GLY A 38 10.71 19.76 5.82
CA GLY A 38 11.20 20.69 4.79
C GLY A 38 12.73 20.73 4.66
N GLU A 39 13.45 19.90 5.41
CA GLU A 39 14.89 19.72 5.28
C GLU A 39 15.19 18.90 4.02
N PRO A 40 16.23 19.28 3.25
CA PRO A 40 16.63 18.52 2.09
C PRO A 40 16.94 17.08 2.52
N PRO A 41 16.43 16.07 1.80
CA PRO A 41 16.59 14.68 2.20
C PRO A 41 18.08 14.36 2.34
N SER A 42 18.46 13.87 3.53
CA SER A 42 19.82 13.46 3.84
C SER A 42 20.16 12.18 3.07
N GLY A 43 20.46 12.32 1.78
CA GLY A 43 20.85 11.21 0.91
C GLY A 43 19.77 10.17 0.65
N PHE A 44 20.18 9.07 0.00
CA PHE A 44 19.34 7.94 -0.31
C PHE A 44 19.16 7.04 0.92
N ASP A 45 17.94 6.92 1.41
CA ASP A 45 17.58 6.02 2.50
C ASP A 45 16.52 5.00 2.03
N PRO A 46 16.88 3.71 1.89
CA PRO A 46 15.95 2.69 1.42
C PRO A 46 14.81 2.42 2.39
N VAL A 47 15.00 2.65 3.70
CA VAL A 47 13.97 2.40 4.73
C VAL A 47 12.85 3.41 4.59
N ILE A 48 13.18 4.70 4.43
CA ILE A 48 12.19 5.76 4.24
C ILE A 48 11.38 5.50 2.98
N ILE A 49 12.04 5.14 1.88
CA ILE A 49 11.37 4.84 0.61
C ILE A 49 10.45 3.62 0.77
N ALA A 50 10.93 2.55 1.41
CA ALA A 50 10.14 1.36 1.69
C ALA A 50 8.89 1.67 2.53
N SER A 51 9.02 2.44 3.62
CA SER A 51 7.88 2.84 4.46
C SER A 51 6.84 3.65 3.67
N ARG A 52 7.27 4.53 2.75
CA ARG A 52 6.35 5.26 1.87
C ARG A 52 5.67 4.34 0.86
N LEU A 53 6.40 3.41 0.27
CA LEU A 53 5.83 2.41 -0.65
C LEU A 53 4.80 1.53 0.06
N ARG A 54 5.04 1.15 1.31
CA ARG A 54 4.06 0.42 2.14
C ARG A 54 2.79 1.22 2.35
N GLN A 55 2.90 2.48 2.78
CA GLN A 55 1.72 3.35 2.97
C GLN A 55 0.87 3.48 1.70
N ILE A 56 1.51 3.64 0.53
CA ILE A 56 0.83 3.69 -0.76
C ILE A 56 0.17 2.34 -1.07
N GLY A 57 0.89 1.23 -0.86
CA GLY A 57 0.39 -0.13 -1.07
C GLY A 57 -0.83 -0.46 -0.20
N ASP A 58 -0.78 -0.11 1.09
CA ASP A 58 -1.85 -0.32 2.05
C ASP A 58 -3.10 0.47 1.65
N GLN A 59 -2.92 1.74 1.25
CA GLN A 59 -4.02 2.57 0.76
C GLN A 59 -4.65 1.98 -0.51
N CYS A 60 -3.82 1.56 -1.47
CA CYS A 60 -4.30 0.89 -2.68
C CYS A 60 -5.06 -0.40 -2.35
N ASN A 61 -4.58 -1.19 -1.39
CA ASN A 61 -5.23 -2.43 -0.98
C ASN A 61 -6.61 -2.16 -0.35
N MET A 62 -6.70 -1.18 0.57
CA MET A 62 -7.98 -0.76 1.17
C MET A 62 -8.96 -0.23 0.11
N ASP A 63 -8.49 0.55 -0.86
CA ASP A 63 -9.33 1.05 -1.94
C ASP A 63 -9.85 -0.08 -2.84
N PHE A 64 -9.00 -1.08 -3.13
CA PHE A 64 -9.41 -2.25 -3.89
C PHE A 64 -10.46 -3.10 -3.14
N GLU A 65 -10.24 -3.36 -1.86
CA GLU A 65 -11.21 -4.07 -1.00
C GLU A 65 -12.56 -3.35 -0.95
N ARG A 66 -12.54 -2.01 -0.86
CA ARG A 66 -13.75 -1.18 -0.87
C ARG A 66 -14.50 -1.26 -2.20
N VAL A 67 -13.81 -1.12 -3.33
CA VAL A 67 -14.41 -1.17 -4.67
C VAL A 67 -14.96 -2.57 -4.97
N SER A 68 -14.23 -3.63 -4.61
CA SER A 68 -14.71 -5.00 -4.81
C SER A 68 -15.98 -5.28 -3.99
N SER A 69 -16.01 -4.84 -2.73
CA SER A 69 -17.18 -4.97 -1.86
C SER A 69 -18.38 -4.19 -2.37
N GLN A 70 -18.15 -3.00 -2.93
CA GLN A 70 -19.21 -2.19 -3.53
C GLN A 70 -19.78 -2.82 -4.80
N ALA A 71 -18.93 -3.28 -5.72
CA ALA A 71 -19.37 -3.94 -6.95
C ALA A 71 -20.17 -5.23 -6.65
N VAL A 72 -19.70 -6.04 -5.69
CA VAL A 72 -20.41 -7.24 -5.23
C VAL A 72 -21.76 -6.87 -4.62
N ARG A 73 -21.82 -5.83 -3.78
CA ARG A 73 -23.07 -5.35 -3.18
C ARG A 73 -24.05 -4.84 -4.24
N GLU A 74 -23.60 -4.07 -5.23
CA GLU A 74 -24.44 -3.56 -6.31
C GLU A 74 -25.04 -4.71 -7.16
N VAL A 75 -24.26 -5.75 -7.44
CA VAL A 75 -24.75 -6.96 -8.13
C VAL A 75 -25.79 -7.70 -7.29
N LEU A 76 -25.57 -7.86 -5.99
CA LEU A 76 -26.54 -8.49 -5.07
C LEU A 76 -27.85 -7.69 -5.00
N MET A 77 -27.77 -6.37 -4.83
CA MET A 77 -28.94 -5.48 -4.79
C MET A 77 -29.72 -5.48 -6.12
N GLY A 78 -29.03 -5.54 -7.27
CA GLY A 78 -29.65 -5.65 -8.58
C GLY A 78 -30.38 -6.99 -8.79
N LYS A 79 -29.84 -8.09 -8.24
CA LYS A 79 -30.47 -9.42 -8.30
C LYS A 79 -31.73 -9.48 -7.45
N GLU A 80 -31.73 -8.92 -6.25
CA GLU A 80 -32.90 -8.90 -5.36
C GLU A 80 -34.10 -8.17 -5.98
N GLN A 81 -33.86 -7.04 -6.65
CA GLN A 81 -34.90 -6.26 -7.34
C GLN A 81 -35.50 -7.03 -8.52
N LEU A 82 -34.66 -7.68 -9.35
CA LEU A 82 -35.15 -8.52 -10.46
C LEU A 82 -35.96 -9.72 -9.96
N THR A 83 -35.53 -10.38 -8.88
CA THR A 83 -36.30 -11.48 -8.29
C THR A 83 -37.60 -11.00 -7.66
N SER A 84 -37.63 -9.81 -7.04
CA SER A 84 -38.87 -9.23 -6.49
C SER A 84 -39.90 -8.97 -7.60
N VAL A 85 -39.49 -8.38 -8.73
CA VAL A 85 -40.41 -8.05 -9.84
C VAL A 85 -40.99 -9.33 -10.47
N LEU A 86 -40.21 -10.40 -10.56
CA LEU A 86 -40.65 -11.68 -11.12
C LEU A 86 -41.54 -12.50 -10.18
N VAL A 87 -41.43 -12.33 -8.86
CA VAL A 87 -42.28 -13.03 -7.88
C VAL A 87 -43.65 -12.36 -7.71
N THR A 88 -43.79 -11.09 -8.10
CA THR A 88 -45.06 -10.33 -8.01
C THR A 88 -45.85 -10.23 -9.32
N SER A 89 -45.36 -10.82 -10.43
CA SER A 89 -46.04 -10.85 -11.73
C SER A 89 -46.71 -12.19 -11.98
#